data_AF-A0A9E3Z0S1-F1
#
_entry.id   AF-A0A9E3Z0S1-F1
#
_cell.length_a   1.000
_cell.length_b   1.000
_cell.length_c   1.000
_cell.angle_alpha   90.00
_cell.angle_beta   90.00
_cell.angle_gamma   90.00
#
_symmetry.space_group_name_H-M   'P 1'
#
loop_
_entity.id
_entity.type
_entity.pdbx_description
1 polymer ?
#
loop_
_entity_poly.entity_id
_entity_poly.type
_entity_poly.pdbx_seq_one_letter_code
_entity_poly.pdbx_strand_id
1 'polypeptide(L)'
;MLNKNIFISLLSVLSLALPGLANALIYQVNTGSGWQNLTTLNSAQTAAQHYGPLNIGPGYAESDTAFMWLHTNTNTGDVAWGMLLDVNSDVTSGNANITLQGMPTSSYISLRDDGYEPGNIVSGTFNAVWAWIGCCTDGVVVDGMNGEWQVDVELTSYSGINNWYFLTGDVNAPDRIALSDDFSVRAVDGNSIPVPAPLALFALGGVSVMLRRRAMFA
;
A
#
# COMPACT_ATOMS: atom_id res chain seq x y z
N MET A 1 -18.57 50.27 42.74
CA MET A 1 -19.14 48.92 42.90
C MET A 1 -19.60 48.44 41.53
N LEU A 2 -18.89 47.50 40.92
CA LEU A 2 -19.33 46.78 39.72
C LEU A 2 -18.83 45.34 39.86
N ASN A 3 -19.78 44.40 39.91
CA ASN A 3 -19.56 43.00 40.27
C ASN A 3 -19.02 42.23 39.04
N LYS A 4 -17.73 41.86 39.05
CA LYS A 4 -17.08 41.06 38.00
C LYS A 4 -16.98 39.59 38.43
N ASN A 5 -18.12 38.94 38.58
CA ASN A 5 -18.22 37.49 38.61
C ASN A 5 -19.18 37.13 37.47
N ILE A 6 -18.67 36.48 36.41
CA ILE A 6 -19.36 35.63 35.42
C ILE A 6 -18.39 35.47 34.23
N PHE A 7 -18.24 34.23 33.74
CA PHE A 7 -17.42 33.75 32.60
C PHE A 7 -15.96 33.32 32.86
N ILE A 8 -15.72 32.27 33.66
CA ILE A 8 -14.72 31.24 33.31
C ILE A 8 -15.21 29.88 33.84
N SER A 9 -16.19 29.28 33.16
CA SER A 9 -16.55 27.88 33.40
C SER A 9 -17.44 27.38 32.28
N LEU A 10 -16.87 27.25 31.08
CA LEU A 10 -17.34 26.30 30.06
C LEU A 10 -16.28 26.18 28.95
N LEU A 11 -15.17 25.49 29.22
CA LEU A 11 -14.42 24.82 28.16
C LEU A 11 -14.36 23.35 28.55
N SER A 12 -15.50 22.70 28.30
CA SER A 12 -15.65 21.31 27.87
C SER A 12 -14.44 20.42 28.13
N VAL A 13 -14.49 19.74 29.28
CA VAL A 13 -14.00 18.36 29.40
C VAL A 13 -14.79 17.53 28.39
N LEU A 14 -14.27 17.40 27.17
CA LEU A 14 -14.68 16.39 26.20
C LEU A 14 -13.48 15.48 25.94
N SER A 15 -13.11 14.73 26.96
CA SER A 15 -12.13 13.63 26.87
C SER A 15 -12.76 12.34 27.41
N LEU A 16 -13.99 12.07 26.96
CA LEU A 16 -14.66 10.80 27.16
C LEU A 16 -14.81 10.09 25.80
N ALA A 17 -14.10 8.98 25.71
CA ALA A 17 -14.30 7.84 24.81
C ALA A 17 -14.10 8.05 23.29
N LEU A 18 -12.95 7.60 22.81
CA LEU A 18 -12.90 6.74 21.62
C LEU A 18 -11.98 5.54 21.92
N PRO A 19 -12.47 4.46 22.56
CA PRO A 19 -11.85 3.17 22.37
C PRO A 19 -12.13 2.74 20.93
N GLY A 20 -11.08 2.61 20.11
CA GLY A 20 -11.18 1.94 18.80
C GLY A 20 -11.21 2.84 17.57
N LEU A 21 -10.33 3.84 17.46
CA LEU A 21 -9.83 4.15 16.11
C LEU A 21 -9.06 2.90 15.67
N ALA A 22 -9.64 2.10 14.78
CA ALA A 22 -8.86 1.10 14.07
C ALA A 22 -7.68 1.85 13.43
N ASN A 23 -6.46 1.46 13.78
CA ASN A 23 -5.28 2.07 13.21
C ASN A 23 -5.32 1.80 11.71
N ALA A 24 -5.45 2.86 10.91
CA ALA A 24 -5.39 2.73 9.48
C ALA A 24 -3.95 2.39 9.10
N LEU A 25 -3.76 1.26 8.42
CA LEU A 25 -2.49 0.96 7.79
C LEU A 25 -2.23 1.98 6.67
N ILE A 26 -0.99 2.42 6.58
CA ILE A 26 -0.50 3.24 5.46
C ILE A 26 0.34 2.33 4.59
N TYR A 27 -0.04 2.25 3.32
CA TYR A 27 0.72 1.51 2.32
C TYR A 27 1.72 2.44 1.66
N GLN A 28 2.92 1.95 1.40
CA GLN A 28 3.98 2.74 0.77
C GLN A 28 4.81 1.90 -0.19
N VAL A 29 5.36 2.54 -1.22
CA VAL A 29 6.34 1.98 -2.15
C VAL A 29 7.64 2.79 -2.11
N ASN A 30 8.77 2.12 -2.26
CA ASN A 30 10.09 2.75 -2.40
C ASN A 30 10.81 2.19 -3.63
N THR A 31 10.97 3.04 -4.64
CA THR A 31 11.65 2.74 -5.91
C THR A 31 13.08 3.30 -5.96
N GLY A 32 13.70 3.47 -4.78
CA GLY A 32 15.07 4.01 -4.62
C GLY A 32 15.14 5.51 -4.28
N SER A 33 14.05 6.26 -4.49
CA SER A 33 13.95 7.68 -4.17
C SER A 33 13.42 7.99 -2.76
N GLY A 34 13.03 6.97 -2.02
CA GLY A 34 12.34 7.07 -0.73
C GLY A 34 10.89 6.56 -0.79
N TRP A 35 10.24 6.53 0.37
CA TRP A 35 8.88 6.00 0.51
C TRP A 35 7.82 6.99 0.03
N GLN A 36 6.96 6.52 -0.87
CA GLN A 36 5.78 7.22 -1.39
C GLN A 36 4.52 6.50 -0.93
N ASN A 37 3.47 7.23 -0.55
CA ASN A 37 2.23 6.61 -0.11
C ASN A 37 1.47 6.00 -1.28
N LEU A 38 0.88 4.84 -1.04
CA LEU A 38 -0.04 4.14 -1.92
C LEU A 38 -1.47 4.24 -1.39
N THR A 39 -2.41 4.40 -2.31
CA THR A 39 -3.82 4.10 -2.11
C THR A 39 -4.13 2.75 -2.76
N THR A 40 -4.70 1.82 -2.00
CA THR A 40 -5.10 0.50 -2.52
C THR A 40 -6.24 0.64 -3.53
N LEU A 41 -6.32 -0.30 -4.46
CA LEU A 41 -7.42 -0.39 -5.43
C LEU A 41 -8.61 -1.04 -4.72
N ASN A 42 -9.65 -0.24 -4.49
CA ASN A 42 -10.75 -0.62 -3.61
C ASN A 42 -11.98 -1.06 -4.42
N SER A 43 -12.48 -2.26 -4.15
CA SER A 43 -13.78 -2.70 -4.69
C SER A 43 -14.46 -3.71 -3.76
N ALA A 44 -15.75 -3.97 -3.98
CA ALA A 44 -16.52 -4.94 -3.21
C ALA A 44 -16.21 -6.42 -3.56
N GLN A 45 -15.41 -6.65 -4.60
CA GLN A 45 -15.02 -7.97 -5.10
C GLN A 45 -13.84 -8.53 -4.28
N THR A 46 -13.61 -9.84 -4.34
CA THR A 46 -12.31 -10.38 -3.92
C THR A 46 -11.22 -9.97 -4.90
N ALA A 47 -9.95 -10.01 -4.49
CA ALA A 47 -8.85 -9.67 -5.38
C ALA A 47 -8.77 -10.62 -6.60
N ALA A 48 -9.04 -11.92 -6.41
CA ALA A 48 -9.14 -12.88 -7.51
C ALA A 48 -10.28 -12.55 -8.49
N GLN A 49 -11.43 -12.08 -7.98
CA GLN A 49 -12.54 -11.63 -8.82
C GLN A 49 -12.21 -10.32 -9.55
N HIS A 50 -11.48 -9.41 -8.91
CA HIS A 50 -11.01 -8.17 -9.52
C HIS A 50 -9.98 -8.43 -10.62
N TYR A 51 -9.06 -9.37 -10.39
CA TYR A 51 -8.05 -9.78 -11.37
C TYR A 51 -8.68 -10.19 -12.69
N GLY A 52 -9.69 -11.07 -12.66
CA GLY A 52 -10.50 -11.47 -13.81
C GLY A 52 -9.68 -11.76 -15.09
N PRO A 53 -9.37 -13.03 -15.42
CA PRO A 53 -8.30 -13.44 -16.35
C PRO A 53 -8.37 -12.92 -17.80
N LEU A 54 -9.37 -12.10 -18.16
CA LEU A 54 -9.55 -11.55 -19.51
C LEU A 54 -10.02 -10.09 -19.53
N ASN A 55 -10.12 -9.39 -18.38
CA ASN A 55 -10.93 -8.17 -18.32
C ASN A 55 -10.44 -7.09 -17.35
N ILE A 56 -9.13 -6.89 -17.25
CA ILE A 56 -8.63 -5.68 -16.61
C ILE A 56 -8.66 -4.56 -17.67
N GLY A 57 -9.60 -3.63 -17.49
CA GLY A 57 -9.94 -2.59 -18.46
C GLY A 57 -8.81 -1.60 -18.76
N PRO A 58 -9.08 -0.50 -19.48
CA PRO A 58 -8.07 0.49 -19.82
C PRO A 58 -7.34 0.96 -18.55
N GLY A 59 -6.01 0.82 -18.54
CA GLY A 59 -5.17 1.19 -17.41
C GLY A 59 -4.44 0.02 -16.76
N TYR A 60 -4.88 -1.22 -16.97
CA TYR A 60 -4.40 -2.40 -16.25
C TYR A 60 -3.72 -3.48 -17.10
N ALA A 61 -3.83 -3.39 -18.42
CA ALA A 61 -3.16 -4.31 -19.34
C ALA A 61 -2.69 -3.51 -20.55
N GLU A 62 -1.41 -3.65 -20.89
CA GLU A 62 -0.73 -2.91 -21.96
C GLU A 62 0.39 -3.80 -22.49
N SER A 63 0.60 -3.75 -23.81
CA SER A 63 1.67 -4.49 -24.48
C SER A 63 3.02 -4.29 -23.82
N ASP A 64 3.76 -5.40 -23.70
CA ASP A 64 5.08 -5.47 -23.10
C ASP A 64 5.19 -4.72 -21.75
N THR A 65 4.14 -4.76 -20.91
CA THR A 65 4.09 -4.02 -19.65
C THR A 65 3.59 -4.90 -18.51
N ALA A 66 4.24 -4.78 -17.35
CA ALA A 66 3.84 -5.47 -16.14
C ALA A 66 3.27 -4.49 -15.10
N PHE A 67 2.20 -4.92 -14.44
CA PHE A 67 1.50 -4.17 -13.41
C PHE A 67 1.50 -4.93 -12.10
N MET A 68 1.76 -4.24 -11.00
CA MET A 68 1.58 -4.74 -9.64
C MET A 68 0.65 -3.81 -8.87
N TRP A 69 -0.11 -4.33 -7.91
CA TRP A 69 -1.01 -3.52 -7.10
C TRP A 69 -1.35 -4.14 -5.75
N LEU A 70 -1.88 -3.31 -4.86
CA LEU A 70 -2.62 -3.76 -3.69
C LEU A 70 -4.11 -3.59 -3.94
N HIS A 71 -4.90 -4.63 -3.71
CA HIS A 71 -6.35 -4.60 -3.76
C HIS A 71 -6.92 -4.70 -2.34
N THR A 72 -7.96 -3.94 -2.04
CA THR A 72 -8.71 -4.11 -0.79
C THR A 72 -10.18 -4.42 -1.09
N ASN A 73 -10.68 -5.51 -0.52
CA ASN A 73 -12.08 -5.83 -0.54
C ASN A 73 -12.83 -4.93 0.46
N THR A 74 -13.66 -4.01 -0.04
CA THR A 74 -14.37 -3.03 0.80
C THR A 74 -15.44 -3.66 1.71
N ASN A 75 -15.85 -4.90 1.46
CA ASN A 75 -16.82 -5.61 2.30
C ASN A 75 -16.16 -6.28 3.50
N THR A 76 -14.93 -6.79 3.36
CA THR A 76 -14.23 -7.55 4.42
C THR A 76 -13.06 -6.80 5.03
N GLY A 77 -12.50 -5.82 4.32
CA GLY A 77 -11.27 -5.14 4.68
C GLY A 77 -9.99 -5.93 4.34
N ASP A 78 -10.12 -7.09 3.69
CA ASP A 78 -8.97 -7.91 3.34
C ASP A 78 -8.14 -7.26 2.24
N VAL A 79 -6.82 -7.35 2.39
CA VAL A 79 -5.85 -6.86 1.42
C VAL A 79 -5.14 -8.01 0.72
N ALA A 80 -4.94 -7.82 -0.58
CA ALA A 80 -4.23 -8.74 -1.45
C ALA A 80 -3.20 -8.01 -2.30
N TRP A 81 -2.17 -8.75 -2.71
CA TRP A 81 -1.25 -8.35 -3.77
C TRP A 81 -1.74 -8.93 -5.10
N GLY A 82 -1.76 -8.13 -6.14
CA GLY A 82 -2.02 -8.59 -7.50
C GLY A 82 -0.88 -8.22 -8.44
N MET A 83 -0.68 -9.06 -9.46
CA MET A 83 0.27 -8.80 -10.52
C MET A 83 -0.22 -9.38 -11.85
N LEU A 84 -0.02 -8.61 -12.92
CA LEU A 84 -0.31 -8.97 -14.30
C LEU A 84 0.93 -8.71 -15.15
N LEU A 85 1.26 -9.63 -16.04
CA LEU A 85 2.36 -9.55 -16.99
C LEU A 85 1.78 -9.54 -18.40
N ASP A 86 2.03 -8.45 -19.12
CA ASP A 86 1.62 -8.24 -20.51
C ASP A 86 0.09 -8.10 -20.69
N VAL A 87 -0.38 -8.13 -21.94
CA VAL A 87 -1.78 -8.12 -22.32
C VAL A 87 -2.09 -9.27 -23.27
N ASN A 88 -3.26 -9.89 -23.11
CA ASN A 88 -3.75 -10.98 -23.95
C ASN A 88 -4.01 -10.62 -25.44
N SER A 89 -3.69 -9.41 -25.86
CA SER A 89 -3.80 -8.97 -27.26
C SER A 89 -2.44 -8.72 -27.90
N ASP A 90 -1.36 -8.85 -27.14
CA ASP A 90 -0.01 -8.76 -27.65
C ASP A 90 0.36 -10.00 -28.46
N VAL A 91 1.21 -9.80 -29.47
CA VAL A 91 1.75 -10.85 -30.34
C VAL A 91 3.19 -11.21 -29.96
N THR A 92 3.80 -10.50 -29.00
CA THR A 92 5.13 -10.78 -28.46
C THR A 92 5.09 -11.85 -27.38
N SER A 93 6.21 -12.53 -27.19
CA SER A 93 6.39 -13.52 -26.13
C SER A 93 7.39 -12.99 -25.11
N GLY A 94 7.27 -13.43 -23.87
CA GLY A 94 8.17 -12.98 -22.82
C GLY A 94 8.43 -14.04 -21.75
N ASN A 95 9.24 -13.63 -20.78
CA ASN A 95 9.44 -14.33 -19.54
C ASN A 95 9.76 -13.33 -18.44
N ALA A 96 9.48 -13.70 -17.20
CA ALA A 96 9.86 -12.93 -16.03
C ALA A 96 10.18 -13.86 -14.87
N ASN A 97 11.27 -13.59 -14.16
CA ASN A 97 11.63 -14.24 -12.91
C ASN A 97 11.63 -13.20 -11.79
N ILE A 98 10.70 -13.37 -10.84
CA ILE A 98 10.43 -12.40 -9.81
C ILE A 98 10.47 -13.08 -8.44
N THR A 99 11.09 -12.40 -7.49
CA THR A 99 11.14 -12.80 -6.09
C THR A 99 10.51 -11.73 -5.22
N LEU A 100 9.55 -12.11 -4.37
CA LEU A 100 8.95 -11.29 -3.32
C LEU A 100 9.38 -11.85 -1.96
N GLN A 101 10.14 -11.10 -1.18
CA GLN A 101 10.64 -11.52 0.13
C GLN A 101 9.98 -10.72 1.25
N GLY A 102 9.61 -11.37 2.34
CA GLY A 102 8.99 -10.72 3.50
C GLY A 102 7.45 -10.72 3.48
N MET A 103 6.85 -11.59 2.67
CA MET A 103 5.39 -11.77 2.68
C MET A 103 4.91 -12.26 4.06
N PRO A 104 3.78 -11.74 4.58
CA PRO A 104 3.15 -12.23 5.81
C PRO A 104 2.97 -13.74 5.82
N THR A 105 3.04 -14.38 6.99
CA THR A 105 2.79 -15.82 7.13
C THR A 105 1.35 -16.23 6.82
N SER A 106 0.42 -15.27 6.82
CA SER A 106 -0.97 -15.45 6.39
C SER A 106 -1.15 -15.46 4.87
N SER A 107 -0.11 -15.12 4.11
CA SER A 107 -0.22 -14.96 2.66
C SER A 107 -0.41 -16.31 1.97
N TYR A 108 -1.30 -16.36 0.99
CA TYR A 108 -1.50 -17.53 0.14
C TYR A 108 -1.90 -17.12 -1.27
N ILE A 109 -1.50 -17.93 -2.26
CA ILE A 109 -1.88 -17.71 -3.67
C ILE A 109 -3.36 -18.09 -3.82
N SER A 110 -4.20 -17.12 -4.17
CA SER A 110 -5.64 -17.33 -4.35
C SER A 110 -6.06 -17.43 -5.82
N LEU A 111 -5.23 -16.91 -6.72
CA LEU A 111 -5.40 -17.05 -8.16
C LEU A 111 -4.03 -17.15 -8.84
N ARG A 112 -3.99 -18.00 -9.87
CA ARG A 112 -2.96 -18.05 -10.91
C ARG A 112 -3.67 -17.79 -12.23
N ASP A 113 -3.03 -17.10 -13.16
CA ASP A 113 -3.60 -16.89 -14.48
C ASP A 113 -3.81 -18.23 -15.19
N ASP A 114 -2.79 -19.10 -15.10
CA ASP A 114 -2.85 -20.46 -15.61
C ASP A 114 -2.66 -21.53 -14.51
N GLY A 115 -3.15 -22.75 -14.77
CA GLY A 115 -3.09 -23.84 -13.80
C GLY A 115 -1.70 -24.45 -13.58
N TYR A 116 -0.71 -24.10 -14.39
CA TYR A 116 0.63 -24.68 -14.39
C TYR A 116 1.73 -23.70 -13.98
N GLU A 117 1.36 -22.44 -13.75
CA GLU A 117 2.24 -21.34 -13.41
C GLU A 117 3.01 -21.66 -12.12
N PRO A 118 4.35 -21.55 -12.15
CA PRO A 118 5.18 -21.77 -10.98
C PRO A 118 4.86 -20.76 -9.89
N GLY A 119 5.00 -21.19 -8.63
CA GLY A 119 5.05 -20.26 -7.50
C GLY A 119 4.51 -20.89 -6.25
N ASN A 120 5.26 -20.81 -5.16
CA ASN A 120 4.78 -21.17 -3.82
C ASN A 120 5.35 -20.14 -2.86
N ILE A 121 4.60 -19.86 -1.80
CA ILE A 121 5.09 -19.03 -0.72
C ILE A 121 5.73 -19.95 0.31
N VAL A 122 7.05 -19.87 0.46
CA VAL A 122 7.82 -20.69 1.41
C VAL A 122 8.57 -19.75 2.33
N SER A 123 8.28 -19.83 3.63
CA SER A 123 8.92 -18.98 4.66
C SER A 123 8.87 -17.49 4.33
N GLY A 124 7.70 -16.99 3.87
CA GLY A 124 7.51 -15.58 3.52
C GLY A 124 8.20 -15.14 2.21
N THR A 125 8.73 -16.09 1.44
CA THR A 125 9.30 -15.81 0.11
C THR A 125 8.44 -16.45 -0.97
N PHE A 126 8.03 -15.64 -1.94
CA PHE A 126 7.39 -16.10 -3.17
C PHE A 126 8.37 -15.95 -4.32
N ASN A 127 8.66 -17.06 -5.01
CA ASN A 127 9.47 -17.08 -6.22
C ASN A 127 8.61 -17.59 -7.37
N ALA A 128 8.59 -16.89 -8.48
CA ALA A 128 7.82 -17.30 -9.63
C ALA A 128 8.56 -16.98 -10.93
N VAL A 129 8.38 -17.89 -11.88
CA VAL A 129 9.00 -17.85 -13.20
C VAL A 129 7.88 -18.01 -14.20
N TRP A 130 7.61 -16.95 -14.96
CA TRP A 130 6.59 -16.92 -16.00
C TRP A 130 7.22 -17.02 -17.38
N ALA A 131 6.46 -17.58 -18.30
CA ALA A 131 6.85 -17.70 -19.70
C ALA A 131 5.58 -17.77 -20.54
N TRP A 132 5.26 -16.66 -21.19
CA TRP A 132 4.08 -16.54 -22.04
C TRP A 132 4.46 -16.48 -23.52
N ILE A 133 3.49 -16.84 -24.35
CA ILE A 133 3.56 -16.72 -25.81
C ILE A 133 2.69 -15.54 -26.28
N GLY A 134 2.90 -15.09 -27.52
CA GLY A 134 2.06 -14.04 -28.12
C GLY A 134 0.60 -14.47 -28.19
N CYS A 135 -0.24 -13.75 -27.44
CA CYS A 135 -1.70 -13.86 -27.27
C CYS A 135 -2.09 -13.71 -25.80
N CYS A 136 -1.13 -13.79 -24.89
CA CYS A 136 -1.40 -14.36 -23.59
C CYS A 136 -0.72 -13.52 -22.52
N THR A 137 -1.42 -13.40 -21.40
CA THR A 137 -0.96 -12.73 -20.19
C THR A 137 -0.55 -13.80 -19.21
N ASP A 138 0.24 -13.43 -18.23
CA ASP A 138 0.54 -14.24 -17.05
C ASP A 138 0.27 -13.40 -15.79
N GLY A 139 0.16 -14.03 -14.62
CA GLY A 139 -0.10 -13.26 -13.40
C GLY A 139 -0.48 -14.07 -12.17
N VAL A 140 -0.65 -13.37 -11.05
CA VAL A 140 -0.97 -14.00 -9.77
C VAL A 140 -1.72 -13.04 -8.86
N VAL A 141 -2.56 -13.61 -7.98
CA VAL A 141 -3.10 -12.91 -6.81
C VAL A 141 -2.66 -13.65 -5.55
N VAL A 142 -2.12 -12.88 -4.60
CA VAL A 142 -1.76 -13.34 -3.27
C VAL A 142 -2.63 -12.63 -2.24
N ASP A 143 -3.57 -13.38 -1.65
CA ASP A 143 -4.41 -12.92 -0.54
C ASP A 143 -3.64 -13.04 0.79
N GLY A 144 -4.21 -12.45 1.86
CA GLY A 144 -3.68 -12.59 3.22
C GLY A 144 -2.63 -11.53 3.59
N MET A 145 -2.61 -10.40 2.88
CA MET A 145 -1.69 -9.27 3.08
C MET A 145 -2.17 -8.28 4.17
N ASN A 146 -2.82 -8.79 5.21
CA ASN A 146 -3.36 -7.99 6.32
C ASN A 146 -2.27 -7.71 7.37
N GLY A 147 -2.40 -6.60 8.09
CA GLY A 147 -1.44 -6.20 9.14
C GLY A 147 -0.21 -5.46 8.59
N GLU A 148 0.80 -5.29 9.45
CA GLU A 148 2.07 -4.65 9.07
C GLU A 148 3.01 -5.66 8.39
N TRP A 149 3.67 -5.23 7.33
CA TRP A 149 4.62 -6.04 6.57
C TRP A 149 5.50 -5.16 5.69
N GLN A 150 6.62 -5.71 5.24
CA GLN A 150 7.44 -5.14 4.18
C GLN A 150 7.82 -6.27 3.23
N VAL A 151 7.53 -6.08 1.95
CA VAL A 151 7.92 -6.95 0.86
C VAL A 151 8.99 -6.26 0.04
N ASP A 152 10.15 -6.89 -0.07
CA ASP A 152 11.20 -6.51 -1.00
C ASP A 152 11.01 -7.32 -2.29
N VAL A 153 10.99 -6.64 -3.43
CA VAL A 153 10.74 -7.21 -4.76
C VAL A 153 12.01 -7.10 -5.59
N GLU A 154 12.43 -8.22 -6.16
CA GLU A 154 13.60 -8.35 -7.02
C GLU A 154 13.19 -8.91 -8.40
N LEU A 155 13.42 -8.14 -9.46
CA LEU A 155 13.22 -8.53 -10.86
C LEU A 155 14.54 -9.09 -11.42
N THR A 156 14.79 -10.37 -11.19
CA THR A 156 16.10 -11.00 -11.49
C THR A 156 16.42 -11.14 -12.98
N SER A 157 15.41 -11.44 -13.81
CA SER A 157 15.56 -11.55 -15.26
C SER A 157 14.19 -11.48 -15.94
N TYR A 158 14.08 -10.70 -17.01
CA TYR A 158 12.86 -10.65 -17.81
C TYR A 158 13.16 -10.31 -19.27
N SER A 159 12.24 -10.67 -20.16
CA SER A 159 12.21 -10.25 -21.57
C SER A 159 10.76 -10.18 -22.04
N GLY A 160 10.48 -9.37 -23.06
CA GLY A 160 9.10 -9.12 -23.50
C GLY A 160 8.34 -8.18 -22.56
N ILE A 161 9.00 -7.60 -21.55
CA ILE A 161 8.45 -6.51 -20.72
C ILE A 161 9.42 -5.34 -20.78
N ASN A 162 8.92 -4.19 -21.19
CA ASN A 162 9.66 -2.94 -21.32
C ASN A 162 9.39 -1.99 -20.14
N ASN A 163 8.25 -2.14 -19.47
CA ASN A 163 7.83 -1.25 -18.39
C ASN A 163 7.24 -2.02 -17.21
N TRP A 164 7.54 -1.54 -16.00
CA TRP A 164 6.98 -2.06 -14.76
C TRP A 164 6.33 -0.92 -13.99
N TYR A 165 5.08 -1.11 -13.58
CA TYR A 165 4.32 -0.11 -12.83
C TYR A 165 3.65 -0.68 -11.59
N PHE A 166 3.61 0.13 -10.53
CA PHE A 166 2.70 -0.07 -9.41
C PHE A 166 1.43 0.75 -9.64
N LEU A 167 0.27 0.12 -9.62
CA LEU A 167 -1.03 0.77 -9.74
C LEU A 167 -1.55 1.20 -8.36
N THR A 168 -2.12 2.39 -8.30
CA THR A 168 -2.64 2.96 -7.05
C THR A 168 -3.80 3.92 -7.31
N GLY A 169 -4.67 4.16 -6.31
CA GLY A 169 -5.74 5.14 -6.42
C GLY A 169 -7.10 4.55 -6.85
N ASP A 170 -7.74 5.17 -7.83
CA ASP A 170 -9.09 4.76 -8.29
C ASP A 170 -9.03 3.43 -9.05
N VAL A 171 -9.85 2.47 -8.65
CA VAL A 171 -9.94 1.14 -9.26
C VAL A 171 -10.45 1.16 -10.72
N ASN A 172 -11.02 2.26 -11.19
CA ASN A 172 -11.48 2.40 -12.58
C ASN A 172 -10.52 3.22 -13.45
N ALA A 173 -9.57 3.91 -12.84
CA ALA A 173 -8.60 4.78 -13.49
C ALA A 173 -7.36 4.94 -12.60
N PRO A 174 -6.56 3.87 -12.42
CA PRO A 174 -5.46 3.89 -11.47
C PRO A 174 -4.33 4.81 -11.95
N ASP A 175 -3.72 5.49 -10.99
CA ASP A 175 -2.44 6.16 -11.17
C ASP A 175 -1.31 5.11 -11.27
N ARG A 176 -0.22 5.49 -11.92
CA ARG A 176 0.94 4.63 -12.18
C ARG A 176 2.19 5.19 -11.52
N ILE A 177 2.91 4.33 -10.81
CA ILE A 177 4.25 4.61 -10.28
C ILE A 177 5.23 3.70 -11.01
N ALA A 178 6.19 4.29 -11.73
CA ALA A 178 7.23 3.51 -12.41
C ALA A 178 8.12 2.80 -11.39
N LEU A 179 8.37 1.52 -11.63
CA LEU A 179 9.17 0.66 -10.77
C LEU A 179 10.60 0.51 -11.30
N SER A 180 11.54 0.35 -10.38
CA SER A 180 12.91 -0.11 -10.65
C SER A 180 12.97 -1.64 -10.57
N ASP A 181 14.09 -2.23 -11.02
CA ASP A 181 14.31 -3.68 -10.93
C ASP A 181 14.28 -4.19 -9.48
N ASP A 182 14.71 -3.35 -8.54
CA ASP A 182 14.61 -3.59 -7.10
C ASP A 182 13.76 -2.50 -6.46
N PHE A 183 12.73 -2.89 -5.72
CA PHE A 183 11.89 -1.96 -4.96
C PHE A 183 11.26 -2.64 -3.74
N SER A 184 10.75 -1.83 -2.81
CA SER A 184 10.08 -2.33 -1.61
C SER A 184 8.67 -1.77 -1.50
N VAL A 185 7.74 -2.57 -0.99
CA VAL A 185 6.38 -2.15 -0.64
C VAL A 185 6.13 -2.52 0.81
N ARG A 186 5.42 -1.68 1.57
CA ARG A 186 5.10 -1.97 2.97
C ARG A 186 3.73 -1.50 3.38
N ALA A 187 3.22 -2.13 4.43
CA ALA A 187 2.12 -1.65 5.24
C ALA A 187 2.65 -1.33 6.65
N VAL A 188 2.43 -0.11 7.12
CA VAL A 188 2.85 0.35 8.45
C VAL A 188 1.67 0.92 9.21
N ASP A 189 1.65 0.80 10.54
CA ASP A 189 0.66 1.48 11.36
C ASP A 189 0.80 3.00 11.19
N GLY A 190 -0.26 3.70 10.80
CA GLY A 190 -0.26 5.15 10.63
C GLY A 190 0.10 5.93 11.90
N ASN A 191 -0.04 5.34 13.09
CA ASN A 191 0.35 5.93 14.36
C ASN A 191 1.84 5.72 14.72
N SER A 192 2.51 4.80 14.03
CA SER A 192 3.95 4.54 14.21
C SER A 192 4.84 5.57 13.52
N ILE A 193 4.26 6.38 12.61
CA ILE A 193 4.97 7.49 11.97
C ILE A 193 5.02 8.66 12.96
N PRO A 194 6.21 9.13 13.40
CA PRO A 194 6.31 10.25 14.31
C PRO A 194 5.71 11.50 13.66
N VAL A 195 4.52 11.90 14.08
CA VAL A 195 3.99 13.21 13.71
C VAL A 195 4.95 14.25 14.31
N PRO A 196 5.42 15.25 13.54
CA PRO A 196 6.14 16.38 14.13
C PRO A 196 5.17 17.08 15.08
N ALA A 197 5.23 16.76 16.37
CA ALA A 197 4.18 17.10 17.32
C ALA A 197 3.98 18.63 17.37
N PRO A 198 2.84 19.18 16.90
CA PRO A 198 2.50 20.57 17.17
C PRO A 198 2.40 20.82 18.68
N LEU A 199 2.09 19.76 19.46
CA LEU A 199 2.03 19.74 20.92
C LEU A 199 3.38 20.03 21.60
N ALA A 200 4.51 19.66 21.00
CA ALA A 200 5.83 20.03 21.54
C ALA A 200 6.07 21.56 21.43
N LEU A 201 5.54 22.18 20.36
CA LEU A 201 5.60 23.63 20.17
C LEU A 201 4.74 24.39 21.20
N PHE A 202 3.55 23.88 21.53
CA PHE A 202 2.70 24.49 22.56
C PHE A 202 3.24 24.31 23.98
N ALA A 203 3.91 23.18 24.28
CA ALA A 203 4.56 22.96 25.57
C ALA A 203 5.73 23.94 25.81
N LEU A 204 6.53 24.23 24.79
CA LEU A 204 7.61 25.22 24.87
C LEU A 204 7.09 26.67 24.87
N GLY A 205 5.99 26.94 24.15
CA GLY A 205 5.29 28.23 24.18
C GLY A 205 4.70 28.59 25.55
N GLY A 206 4.19 27.60 26.30
CA GLY A 206 3.68 27.81 27.66
C GLY A 206 4.77 28.13 28.69
N VAL A 207 5.93 27.47 28.58
CA VAL A 207 7.07 27.68 29.50
C VAL A 207 7.70 29.07 29.33
N SER A 208 7.77 29.58 28.09
CA SER A 208 8.29 30.92 27.80
C SER A 208 7.36 32.04 28.31
N VAL A 209 6.04 31.82 28.35
CA VAL A 209 5.08 32.76 28.97
C VAL A 209 5.12 32.72 30.50
N MET A 210 5.37 31.55 31.10
CA MET A 210 5.52 31.45 32.57
C MET A 210 6.85 32.01 33.08
N LEU A 211 7.95 31.88 32.33
CA LEU A 211 9.24 32.46 32.70
C LEU A 211 9.25 34.00 32.63
N ARG A 212 8.50 34.61 31.70
CA ARG A 212 8.35 36.08 31.64
C ARG A 212 7.58 36.68 32.81
N ARG A 213 6.73 35.93 33.52
CA ARG A 213 6.02 36.43 34.71
C ARG A 213 6.86 36.43 35.99
N ARG A 214 7.96 35.68 36.06
CA ARG A 214 8.86 35.69 37.23
C ARG A 214 9.94 36.77 37.19
N ALA A 215 10.25 37.33 36.02
CA ALA A 215 11.26 38.39 35.88
C ALA A 215 10.73 39.82 36.12
N MET A 216 9.43 40.00 36.41
CA MET A 216 8.82 41.32 36.69
C MET A 216 8.52 41.57 38.18
N PHE A 217 8.95 40.68 39.08
CA PHE A 217 8.77 40.81 40.53
C PHE A 217 10.08 40.62 41.33
N ALA A 218 11.23 40.84 40.69
CA ALA A 218 12.53 40.92 41.35
C ALA A 218 13.11 42.33 41.16
#